data_AF-A0A3S1MAS6-F1
#
_entry.id   AF-A0A3S1MAS6-F1
#
_cell.length_a   1.000
_cell.length_b   1.000
_cell.length_c   1.000
_cell.angle_alpha   90.00
_cell.angle_beta   90.00
_cell.angle_gamma   90.00
#
_symmetry.space_group_name_H-M   'P 1'
#
loop_
_entity.id
_entity.type
_entity.pdbx_description
1 polymer ?
#
loop_
_entity_poly.entity_id
_entity_poly.type
_entity_poly.pdbx_seq_one_letter_code
_entity_poly.pdbx_strand_id
1 'polypeptide(L)'
;CLHDPVWYDHLPYIDFPRNWPVFSPKDKIGDWLEMYTKVMELNYWSSTEARSAAYDDKTKEWTVVVHRDGKDIALKPKQLVLATGMSSKANMPSFKGMDSFKGDQHHSSKHPGPDAYAGKKAVVIGSNNSAHDIAAALWEA
;
A
#
# COMPACT_ATOMS: atom_id res chain seq x y z
N CYS A 1 2.79 -2.19 -14.49
CA CYS A 1 3.92 -1.55 -13.79
C CYS A 1 3.39 -0.47 -12.88
N LEU A 2 4.21 0.10 -11.99
CA LEU A 2 3.83 1.35 -11.34
C LEU A 2 3.75 2.47 -12.38
N HIS A 3 2.99 3.51 -12.06
CA HIS A 3 2.63 4.58 -12.99
C HIS A 3 3.60 5.76 -12.96
N ASP A 4 4.49 5.81 -11.97
CA ASP A 4 5.48 6.86 -11.83
C ASP A 4 6.83 6.45 -12.43
N PRO A 5 7.53 7.39 -13.11
CA PRO A 5 8.83 7.11 -13.67
C PRO A 5 9.93 7.14 -12.60
N VAL A 6 10.94 6.30 -12.76
CA VAL A 6 12.05 6.13 -11.80
C VAL A 6 12.72 7.42 -11.31
N TRP A 7 12.85 8.46 -12.14
CA TRP A 7 13.51 9.71 -11.74
C TRP A 7 12.67 10.59 -10.80
N TYR A 8 11.36 10.33 -10.67
CA TYR A 8 10.50 11.02 -9.71
C TYR A 8 10.58 10.39 -8.31
N ASP A 9 11.02 9.13 -8.25
CA ASP A 9 10.86 8.26 -7.07
C ASP A 9 12.20 7.89 -6.39
N HIS A 10 13.30 8.57 -6.75
CA HIS A 10 14.58 8.36 -6.08
C HIS A 10 14.48 8.62 -4.57
N LEU A 11 15.14 7.77 -3.79
CA LEU A 11 15.26 7.98 -2.35
C LEU A 11 16.47 8.87 -2.05
N PRO A 12 16.47 9.59 -0.93
CA PRO A 12 17.63 10.38 -0.52
C PRO A 12 18.92 9.55 -0.56
N TYR A 13 20.00 10.15 -1.04
CA TYR A 13 21.37 9.60 -1.06
C TYR A 13 21.63 8.44 -2.03
N ILE A 14 20.60 7.69 -2.46
CA ILE A 14 20.76 6.55 -3.36
C ILE A 14 19.69 6.59 -4.45
N ASP A 15 20.09 7.01 -5.64
CA ASP A 15 19.24 6.94 -6.84
C ASP A 15 18.99 5.49 -7.26
N PHE A 16 17.88 5.25 -7.97
CA PHE A 16 17.68 3.96 -8.61
C PHE A 16 18.78 3.69 -9.66
N PRO A 17 19.12 2.42 -9.90
CA PRO A 17 20.11 2.06 -10.91
C PRO A 17 19.70 2.52 -12.32
N ARG A 18 20.67 3.05 -13.08
CA ARG A 18 20.43 3.59 -14.43
C ARG A 18 19.91 2.57 -15.44
N ASN A 19 20.07 1.28 -15.17
CA ASN A 19 19.60 0.18 -16.02
C ASN A 19 18.18 -0.30 -15.66
N TRP A 20 17.50 0.35 -14.71
CA TRP A 20 16.13 0.02 -14.40
C TRP A 20 15.16 0.44 -15.51
N PRO A 21 14.05 -0.29 -15.68
CA PRO A 21 12.98 0.16 -16.57
C PRO A 21 12.39 1.48 -16.05
N VAL A 22 11.97 2.35 -16.97
CA VAL A 22 11.36 3.64 -16.64
C VAL A 22 10.18 3.48 -15.69
N PHE A 23 9.33 2.49 -15.95
CA PHE A 23 8.21 2.10 -15.09
C PHE A 23 8.52 0.77 -14.43
N SER A 24 8.91 0.81 -13.16
CA SER A 24 9.36 -0.38 -12.45
C SER A 24 8.19 -1.23 -11.92
N PRO A 25 8.27 -2.57 -12.02
CA PRO A 25 7.28 -3.47 -11.41
C PRO A 25 7.27 -3.38 -9.89
N LYS A 26 6.12 -3.71 -9.27
CA LYS A 26 5.92 -3.64 -7.82
C LYS A 26 6.98 -4.43 -7.02
N ASP A 27 7.32 -5.63 -7.48
CA ASP A 27 8.24 -6.52 -6.75
C ASP A 27 9.66 -5.96 -6.76
N LYS A 28 10.08 -5.39 -7.89
CA LYS A 28 11.38 -4.72 -8.04
C LYS A 28 11.54 -3.52 -7.09
N ILE A 29 10.45 -2.77 -6.89
CA ILE A 29 10.41 -1.64 -5.95
C ILE A 29 10.42 -2.14 -4.51
N GLY A 30 9.71 -3.23 -4.21
CA GLY A 30 9.78 -3.90 -2.91
C GLY A 30 11.21 -4.32 -2.54
N ASP A 31 11.88 -5.05 -3.44
CA ASP A 31 13.26 -5.49 -3.25
C ASP A 31 14.23 -4.32 -3.01
N TRP A 32 14.00 -3.19 -3.69
CA TRP A 32 14.80 -1.99 -3.50
C TRP A 32 14.58 -1.32 -2.15
N LEU A 33 13.35 -1.22 -1.66
CA LEU A 33 13.07 -0.65 -0.34
C LEU A 33 13.72 -1.47 0.77
N GLU A 34 13.75 -2.80 0.62
CA GLU A 34 14.48 -3.69 1.53
C GLU A 34 15.99 -3.44 1.47
N MET A 35 16.55 -3.34 0.27
CA MET A 35 17.97 -3.05 0.07
C MET A 35 18.36 -1.69 0.67
N TYR A 36 17.58 -0.65 0.38
CA TYR A 36 17.81 0.71 0.88
C TYR A 36 17.83 0.74 2.40
N THR A 37 16.84 0.10 3.04
CA THR A 37 16.77 -0.04 4.50
C THR A 37 18.04 -0.67 5.08
N LYS A 38 18.56 -1.71 4.41
CA LYS A 38 19.77 -2.42 4.82
C LYS A 38 21.03 -1.58 4.64
N VAL A 39 21.24 -0.98 3.47
CA VAL A 39 22.47 -0.23 3.16
C VAL A 39 22.57 1.07 3.95
N MET A 40 21.43 1.70 4.24
CA MET A 40 21.38 2.92 5.05
C MET A 40 21.36 2.65 6.56
N GLU A 41 21.47 1.38 6.97
CA GLU A 41 21.43 0.94 8.38
C GLU A 41 20.24 1.52 9.17
N LEU A 42 19.06 1.58 8.53
CA LEU A 42 17.88 2.16 9.16
C LEU A 42 17.34 1.23 10.24
N ASN A 43 17.02 1.80 11.40
CA ASN A 43 16.31 1.10 12.47
C ASN A 43 14.86 0.83 12.03
N TYR A 44 14.62 -0.34 11.47
CA TYR A 44 13.33 -0.75 10.94
C TYR A 44 12.82 -2.02 11.64
N TRP A 45 11.58 -1.94 12.14
CA TRP A 45 10.87 -3.04 12.77
C TRP A 45 9.75 -3.52 11.85
N SER A 46 10.01 -4.57 11.07
CA SER A 46 8.97 -5.31 10.35
C SER A 46 8.06 -6.07 11.31
N SER A 47 6.90 -6.53 10.83
CA SER A 47 5.95 -7.34 11.61
C SER A 47 5.57 -6.70 12.96
N THR A 48 5.40 -5.38 12.97
CA THR A 48 5.11 -4.59 14.16
C THR A 48 3.94 -3.66 13.89
N GLU A 49 2.85 -3.84 14.63
CA GLU A 49 1.63 -3.02 14.47
C GLU A 49 1.60 -1.94 15.55
N ALA A 50 1.51 -0.66 15.16
CA ALA A 50 1.22 0.43 16.10
C ALA A 50 -0.28 0.43 16.42
N ARG A 51 -0.63 0.11 17.68
CA ARG A 51 -2.03 -0.02 18.13
C ARG A 51 -2.60 1.28 18.68
N SER A 52 -1.77 2.08 19.33
CA SER A 52 -2.18 3.36 19.89
C SER A 52 -1.01 4.32 20.06
N ALA A 53 -1.33 5.61 20.10
CA ALA A 53 -0.38 6.67 20.42
C ALA A 53 -1.12 7.73 21.26
N ALA A 54 -0.53 8.11 22.39
CA ALA A 54 -1.04 9.17 23.26
C ALA A 54 0.09 10.12 23.65
N TYR A 55 -0.15 11.42 23.56
CA TYR A 55 0.82 12.43 23.97
C TYR A 55 0.56 12.90 25.39
N ASP A 56 1.61 13.01 26.21
CA ASP A 56 1.56 13.56 27.55
C ASP A 56 2.14 14.98 27.57
N ASP A 57 1.27 15.97 27.82
CA ASP A 57 1.64 17.37 27.86
C ASP A 57 2.56 17.76 29.03
N LYS A 58 2.62 16.96 30.10
CA LYS A 58 3.47 17.23 31.26
C LYS A 58 4.90 16.78 31.00
N THR A 59 5.06 15.57 30.47
CA THR A 59 6.39 15.01 30.16
C THR A 59 6.90 15.43 28.79
N LYS A 60 6.02 15.94 27.92
CA LYS A 60 6.31 16.28 26.52
C LYS A 60 6.80 15.07 25.72
N GLU A 61 6.19 13.91 25.97
CA GLU A 61 6.52 12.63 25.33
C GLU A 61 5.26 11.93 24.81
N TRP A 62 5.44 11.15 23.75
CA TRP A 62 4.45 10.18 23.31
C TRP A 62 4.59 8.88 24.09
N THR A 63 3.48 8.18 24.30
CA THR A 63 3.46 6.74 24.57
C THR A 63 2.84 6.07 23.35
N VAL A 64 3.65 5.30 22.62
CA VAL A 64 3.22 4.52 21.47
C VAL A 64 3.21 3.05 21.86
N VAL A 65 2.06 2.40 21.80
CA VAL A 65 1.95 0.96 22.04
C VAL A 65 2.04 0.24 20.71
N VAL A 66 3.06 -0.62 20.59
CA VAL A 66 3.25 -1.48 19.43
C VAL A 66 3.08 -2.95 19.82
N HIS A 67 2.49 -3.74 18.93
CA HIS A 67 2.41 -5.19 19.05
C HIS A 67 3.48 -5.83 18.18
N ARG A 68 4.36 -6.63 18.79
CA ARG A 68 5.47 -7.29 18.12
C ARG A 68 5.75 -8.64 18.80
N ASP A 69 5.97 -9.68 18.00
CA ASP A 69 6.33 -11.02 18.51
C ASP A 69 5.36 -11.54 19.59
N GLY A 70 4.05 -11.27 19.41
CA GLY A 70 3.00 -11.71 20.33
C GLY A 70 2.86 -10.90 21.62
N LYS A 71 3.61 -9.80 21.79
CA LYS A 71 3.58 -8.96 23.00
C LYS A 71 3.42 -7.48 22.66
N ASP A 72 2.86 -6.75 23.62
CA ASP A 72 2.76 -5.30 23.54
C ASP A 72 4.00 -4.64 24.17
N ILE A 73 4.55 -3.64 23.48
CA ILE A 73 5.74 -2.88 23.88
C ILE A 73 5.35 -1.40 23.87
N ALA A 74 5.67 -0.68 24.95
CA ALA A 74 5.48 0.77 25.02
C ALA A 74 6.78 1.50 24.65
N LEU A 75 6.73 2.32 23.61
CA LEU A 75 7.81 3.22 23.21
C LEU A 75 7.50 4.64 23.68
N LYS A 76 8.54 5.37 24.12
CA LYS A 76 8.41 6.74 24.61
C LYS A 76 9.22 7.76 23.81
N PRO A 77 8.90 8.02 22.54
CA PRO A 77 9.59 9.03 21.76
C PRO A 77 9.07 10.44 22.09
N LYS A 78 9.90 11.46 21.87
CA LYS A 78 9.47 12.87 21.95
C LYS A 78 8.69 13.33 20.73
N GLN A 79 8.95 12.72 19.58
CA GLN A 79 8.35 13.07 18.30
C GLN A 79 7.76 11.82 17.65
N LEU A 80 6.63 11.98 16.97
CA LEU A 80 5.95 10.92 16.25
C LEU A 80 5.59 11.44 14.86
N VAL A 81 6.03 10.72 13.83
CA VAL A 81 5.67 10.97 12.44
C VAL A 81 4.77 9.83 11.97
N LEU A 82 3.58 10.16 11.47
CA LEU A 82 2.66 9.18 10.89
C LEU A 82 2.91 9.08 9.39
N ALA A 83 3.51 7.96 8.96
CA ALA A 83 3.78 7.63 7.56
C ALA A 83 2.92 6.44 7.10
N THR A 84 1.63 6.42 7.47
CA THR A 84 0.72 5.27 7.26
C THR A 84 0.14 5.17 5.85
N GLY A 85 0.41 6.15 4.98
CA GLY A 85 -0.19 6.25 3.65
C GLY A 85 -1.69 6.59 3.68
N MET A 86 -2.29 6.79 2.49
CA MET A 86 -3.71 7.16 2.34
C MET A 86 -4.56 6.09 1.63
N SER A 87 -3.94 5.12 0.96
CA SER A 87 -4.62 4.21 0.03
C SER A 87 -4.91 2.81 0.60
N SER A 88 -4.71 2.59 1.90
CA SER A 88 -4.82 1.25 2.52
C SER A 88 -6.26 0.81 2.79
N LYS A 89 -7.19 1.74 3.01
CA LYS A 89 -8.59 1.45 3.32
C LYS A 89 -9.47 1.59 2.08
N ALA A 90 -10.11 0.49 1.68
CA ALA A 90 -11.08 0.50 0.60
C ALA A 90 -12.27 1.41 0.93
N ASN A 91 -12.65 2.27 -0.03
CA ASN A 91 -13.89 3.04 0.04
C ASN A 91 -14.93 2.35 -0.85
N MET A 92 -15.85 1.60 -0.23
CA MET A 92 -16.90 0.89 -0.96
C MET A 92 -18.13 1.77 -1.12
N PRO A 93 -18.50 2.18 -2.35
CA PRO A 93 -19.76 2.86 -2.58
C PRO A 93 -20.92 1.91 -2.34
N SER A 94 -22.06 2.45 -1.91
CA SER A 94 -23.33 1.74 -1.88
C SER A 94 -24.19 2.20 -3.05
N PHE A 95 -24.80 1.25 -3.74
CA PHE A 95 -25.71 1.52 -4.86
C PHE A 95 -26.98 0.70 -4.72
N LYS A 96 -28.09 1.24 -5.22
CA LYS A 96 -29.38 0.57 -5.19
C LYS A 96 -29.30 -0.74 -5.98
N GLY A 97 -29.68 -1.85 -5.34
CA GLY A 97 -29.67 -3.18 -5.96
C GLY A 97 -28.35 -3.95 -5.85
N MET A 98 -27.34 -3.42 -5.13
CA MET A 98 -26.08 -4.13 -4.86
C MET A 98 -26.31 -5.50 -4.21
N ASP A 99 -27.20 -5.57 -3.22
CA ASP A 99 -27.45 -6.78 -2.44
C ASP A 99 -28.25 -7.85 -3.20
N SER A 100 -28.97 -7.46 -4.25
CA SER A 100 -29.73 -8.40 -5.09
C SER A 100 -28.96 -8.87 -6.32
N PHE A 101 -27.79 -8.30 -6.60
CA PHE A 101 -26.92 -8.73 -7.67
C PHE A 101 -26.29 -10.09 -7.33
N LYS A 102 -26.49 -11.07 -8.21
CA LYS A 102 -26.03 -12.45 -8.01
C LYS A 102 -24.63 -12.74 -8.55
N GLY A 103 -24.03 -11.78 -9.26
CA GLY A 103 -22.67 -11.90 -9.75
C GLY A 103 -21.65 -11.52 -8.66
N ASP A 104 -20.38 -11.72 -9.00
CA ASP A 104 -19.27 -11.35 -8.12
C ASP A 104 -19.08 -9.83 -8.04
N GLN A 105 -18.75 -9.32 -6.86
CA GLN A 105 -18.60 -7.89 -6.56
C GLN A 105 -17.49 -7.67 -5.52
N HIS A 106 -16.51 -6.82 -5.85
CA HIS A 106 -15.39 -6.52 -4.96
C HIS A 106 -14.77 -5.15 -5.25
N HIS A 107 -14.07 -4.60 -4.24
CA HIS A 107 -13.19 -3.44 -4.43
C HIS A 107 -11.95 -3.84 -5.23
N SER A 108 -11.33 -2.90 -5.97
CA SER A 108 -10.09 -3.14 -6.72
C SER A 108 -8.98 -3.78 -5.89
N SER A 109 -8.88 -3.41 -4.60
CA SER A 109 -7.90 -3.99 -3.65
C SER A 109 -8.06 -5.47 -3.36
N LYS A 110 -9.17 -6.10 -3.79
CA LYS A 110 -9.45 -7.52 -3.67
C LYS A 110 -9.57 -8.22 -5.03
N HIS A 111 -9.31 -7.52 -6.13
CA HIS A 111 -9.44 -8.10 -7.46
C HIS A 111 -8.41 -9.22 -7.64
N PRO A 112 -8.84 -10.45 -7.98
CA PRO A 112 -7.95 -11.61 -8.03
C PRO A 112 -7.10 -11.69 -9.32
N GLY A 113 -7.23 -10.71 -10.21
CA GLY A 113 -6.65 -10.73 -11.55
C GLY A 113 -7.68 -11.08 -12.63
N PRO A 114 -7.33 -10.89 -13.91
CA PRO A 114 -8.28 -10.98 -15.02
C PRO A 114 -8.67 -12.43 -15.37
N ASP A 115 -7.77 -13.39 -15.16
CA ASP A 115 -7.96 -14.81 -15.55
C ASP A 115 -9.24 -15.43 -14.97
N ALA A 116 -9.63 -15.04 -13.75
CA ALA A 116 -10.85 -15.50 -13.09
C ALA A 116 -12.16 -15.03 -13.78
N TYR A 117 -12.05 -14.11 -14.74
CA TYR A 117 -13.17 -13.49 -15.44
C TYR A 117 -13.12 -13.69 -16.97
N ALA A 118 -12.27 -14.58 -17.47
CA ALA A 118 -12.23 -14.91 -18.90
C ALA A 118 -13.64 -15.31 -19.40
N GLY A 119 -14.08 -14.69 -20.51
CA GLY A 119 -15.41 -14.90 -21.11
C GLY A 119 -16.59 -14.36 -20.30
N LYS A 120 -16.37 -13.69 -19.16
CA LYS A 120 -17.44 -13.05 -18.39
C LYS A 120 -17.68 -11.62 -18.86
N LYS A 121 -18.81 -11.05 -18.42
CA LYS A 121 -19.12 -9.63 -18.58
C LYS A 121 -18.77 -8.91 -17.28
N ALA A 122 -17.92 -7.89 -17.36
CA ALA A 122 -17.50 -7.10 -16.22
C ALA A 122 -17.92 -5.64 -16.38
N VAL A 123 -18.20 -4.97 -15.26
CA VAL A 123 -18.37 -3.53 -15.16
C VAL A 123 -17.38 -3.02 -14.12
N VAL A 124 -16.54 -2.07 -14.50
CA VAL A 124 -15.59 -1.42 -13.60
C VAL A 124 -16.15 -0.05 -13.21
N ILE A 125 -16.26 0.20 -11.90
CA ILE A 125 -16.78 1.46 -11.35
C ILE A 125 -15.60 2.31 -10.87
N GLY A 126 -15.40 3.47 -11.49
CA GLY A 126 -14.32 4.40 -11.21
C GLY A 126 -13.48 4.72 -12.45
N SER A 127 -12.66 5.78 -12.39
CA SER A 127 -11.88 6.29 -13.52
C SER A 127 -10.47 6.74 -13.09
N ASN A 128 -9.88 6.00 -12.16
CA ASN A 128 -8.51 6.24 -11.68
C ASN A 128 -7.61 5.05 -12.08
N ASN A 129 -6.30 5.11 -11.81
CA ASN A 129 -5.29 4.16 -12.30
C ASN A 129 -5.72 2.69 -12.16
N SER A 130 -6.17 2.25 -10.97
CA SER A 130 -6.59 0.87 -10.77
C SER A 130 -7.79 0.47 -11.65
N ALA A 131 -8.73 1.38 -11.91
CA ALA A 131 -9.87 1.09 -12.78
C ALA A 131 -9.42 0.90 -14.23
N HIS A 132 -8.51 1.75 -14.71
CA HIS A 132 -7.95 1.64 -16.06
C HIS A 132 -7.13 0.35 -16.23
N ASP A 133 -6.24 0.05 -15.28
CA ASP A 133 -5.42 -1.18 -15.31
C ASP A 133 -6.29 -2.44 -15.32
N ILE A 134 -7.30 -2.50 -14.45
CA ILE A 134 -8.21 -3.66 -14.35
C ILE A 134 -9.06 -3.77 -15.61
N ALA A 135 -9.59 -2.65 -16.13
CA ALA A 135 -10.40 -2.67 -17.34
C ALA A 135 -9.60 -3.15 -18.56
N ALA A 136 -8.36 -2.67 -18.71
CA ALA A 136 -7.47 -3.14 -19.77
C ALA A 136 -7.13 -4.63 -19.62
N ALA A 137 -6.75 -5.06 -18.42
CA ALA A 137 -6.42 -6.46 -18.15
C ALA A 137 -7.61 -7.41 -18.41
N LEU A 138 -8.83 -7.00 -18.05
CA LEU A 138 -10.05 -7.78 -18.33
C LEU A 138 -10.40 -7.82 -19.83
N TRP A 139 -10.04 -6.80 -20.59
CA TRP A 139 -10.26 -6.75 -22.04
C TRP A 139 -9.25 -7.60 -22.81
N GLU A 140 -8.01 -7.65 -22.33
CA GLU A 140 -6.90 -8.38 -22.97
C GLU A 140 -6.91 -9.89 -22.69
N ALA A 141 -7.61 -10.32 -21.63
CA ALA A 141 -7.69 -11.71 -21.16
C ALA A 141 -8.68 -12.61 -21.92
#